data_AF-A0A522MG46-F1
#
_entry.id   AF-A0A522MG46-F1
#
_cell.length_a   1.000
_cell.length_b   1.000
_cell.length_c   1.000
_cell.angle_alpha   90.00
_cell.angle_beta   90.00
_cell.angle_gamma   90.00
#
_symmetry.space_group_name_H-M   'P 1'
#
loop_
_entity.id
_entity.type
_entity.pdbx_description
1 polymer ?
#
loop_
_entity_poly.entity_id
_entity_poly.type
_entity_poly.pdbx_seq_one_letter_code
_entity_poly.pdbx_strand_id
1 'polypeptide(L)'
;MVVEKIDVVHTEPYGCAHIVAGARACPPEDVGGPRGYQRFLETLRERPESEEARDLRIWVGRGFDAELFDRRAANAALLRMASNGWGRR
;
A
#
# COMPACT_ATOMS: atom_id res chain seq x y z
N MET A 1 -3.38 16.54 1.43
CA MET A 1 -2.99 16.37 0.02
C MET A 1 -2.06 17.54 -0.32
N VAL A 2 -0.90 17.25 -0.88
CA VAL A 2 0.07 18.28 -1.32
C VAL A 2 0.13 18.22 -2.84
N VAL A 3 0.07 19.38 -3.50
CA VAL A 3 0.27 19.48 -4.95
C VAL A 3 1.73 19.83 -5.19
N GLU A 4 2.48 18.90 -5.78
CA GLU A 4 3.90 19.10 -6.08
C GLU A 4 4.12 19.81 -7.43
N LYS A 5 3.28 19.52 -8.43
CA LYS A 5 3.37 20.06 -9.79
C LYS A 5 2.02 20.09 -10.50
N ILE A 6 1.83 21.05 -11.39
CA ILE A 6 0.71 21.13 -12.32
C ILE A 6 1.30 21.30 -13.71
N ASP A 7 0.98 20.39 -14.63
CA ASP A 7 1.41 20.43 -16.02
C ASP A 7 0.21 20.22 -16.96
N VAL A 8 0.34 20.71 -18.19
CA VAL A 8 -0.56 20.32 -19.28
C VAL A 8 -0.06 19.02 -19.87
N VAL A 9 -0.88 17.98 -19.82
CA VAL A 9 -0.51 16.66 -20.33
C VAL A 9 -1.28 16.44 -21.64
N HIS A 10 -0.55 16.20 -22.75
CA HIS A 10 -1.12 16.21 -24.11
C HIS A 10 -1.55 14.83 -24.63
N THR A 11 -0.99 13.75 -24.11
CA THR A 11 -1.25 12.39 -24.60
C THR A 11 -1.04 11.36 -23.49
N GLU A 12 -2.14 10.88 -22.91
CA GLU A 12 -2.38 9.60 -22.24
C GLU A 12 -3.93 9.49 -22.07
N PRO A 13 -4.54 8.33 -21.82
CA PRO A 13 -6.00 8.21 -21.80
C PRO A 13 -6.56 8.89 -20.54
N TYR A 14 -6.86 10.18 -20.64
CA TYR A 14 -7.29 11.01 -19.52
C TYR A 14 -8.68 10.62 -19.03
N GLY A 15 -8.72 10.12 -17.80
CA GLY A 15 -9.94 9.89 -17.04
C GLY A 15 -9.72 9.19 -15.71
N CYS A 16 -8.59 8.48 -15.53
CA CYS A 16 -8.26 7.81 -14.28
C CYS A 16 -6.96 8.34 -13.66
N ALA A 17 -6.87 8.31 -12.33
CA ALA A 17 -5.62 8.52 -11.61
C ALA A 17 -4.56 7.50 -12.06
N HIS A 18 -3.30 7.92 -12.07
CA HIS A 18 -2.15 7.09 -12.41
C HIS A 18 -1.07 7.21 -11.34
N ILE A 19 -0.51 6.08 -10.91
CA ILE A 19 0.56 6.02 -9.92
C ILE A 19 1.90 6.03 -10.66
N VAL A 20 2.63 7.14 -10.52
CA VAL A 20 3.96 7.32 -11.13
C VAL A 20 5.09 6.66 -10.32
N ALA A 21 4.97 6.64 -9.00
CA ALA A 21 5.97 6.11 -8.07
C ALA A 21 5.32 5.70 -6.72
N GLY A 22 6.05 4.93 -5.93
CA GLY A 22 5.67 4.51 -4.58
C GLY A 22 6.77 3.63 -3.97
N ALA A 23 6.71 3.43 -2.66
CA ALA A 23 7.69 2.65 -1.92
C ALA A 23 7.07 2.08 -0.64
N ARG A 24 7.55 0.89 -0.25
CA ARG A 24 7.11 0.13 0.92
C ARG A 24 5.64 -0.30 0.86
N ALA A 25 5.32 -1.34 1.61
CA ALA A 25 3.94 -1.76 1.77
C ALA A 25 3.17 -0.77 2.66
N CYS A 26 1.87 -0.64 2.42
CA CYS A 26 0.98 0.03 3.36
C CYS A 26 0.96 -0.75 4.69
N PRO A 27 0.78 -0.05 5.83
CA PRO A 27 0.49 -0.73 7.08
C PRO A 27 -0.71 -1.68 6.93
N PRO A 28 -0.66 -2.89 7.51
CA PRO A 28 -1.81 -3.77 7.55
C PRO A 28 -3.02 -3.08 8.18
N GLU A 29 -4.21 -3.43 7.70
CA GLU A 29 -5.46 -2.97 8.31
C GLU A 29 -5.49 -3.33 9.79
N ASP A 30 -6.02 -2.45 10.62
CA ASP A 30 -6.16 -2.64 12.07
C ASP A 30 -4.86 -2.89 12.87
N VAL A 31 -3.69 -2.58 12.32
CA VAL A 31 -2.39 -2.74 13.02
C VAL A 31 -2.19 -1.80 14.23
N GLY A 32 -3.15 -0.93 14.54
CA GLY A 32 -3.08 0.01 15.68
C GLY A 32 -2.40 1.35 15.34
N GLY A 33 -2.54 1.81 14.09
CA GLY A 33 -2.02 3.09 13.64
C GLY A 33 -0.48 3.15 13.58
N PRO A 34 0.12 4.36 13.52
CA PRO A 34 1.56 4.51 13.29
C PRO A 34 2.44 3.82 14.36
N ARG A 35 2.06 3.93 15.64
CA ARG A 35 2.80 3.30 16.75
C ARG A 35 2.68 1.77 16.71
N GLY A 36 1.48 1.26 16.42
CA GLY A 36 1.24 -0.17 16.29
C GLY A 36 2.03 -0.77 15.12
N TYR A 37 2.05 -0.08 13.97
CA TYR A 37 2.85 -0.49 12.82
C TYR A 37 4.36 -0.49 13.11
N GLN A 38 4.87 0.52 13.81
CA GLN A 38 6.27 0.55 14.21
C GLN A 38 6.63 -0.64 15.10
N ARG A 39 5.84 -0.90 16.14
CA ARG A 39 6.05 -2.06 17.03
C ARG A 39 5.99 -3.38 16.27
N PHE A 40 5.04 -3.50 15.34
CA PHE A 40 4.91 -4.67 14.47
C PHE A 40 6.20 -4.91 13.65
N LEU A 41 6.74 -3.87 13.00
CA LEU A 41 7.99 -3.98 12.24
C LEU A 41 9.20 -4.31 13.12
N GLU A 42 9.31 -3.66 14.28
CA GLU A 42 10.37 -3.90 15.26
C GLU A 42 10.34 -5.35 15.75
N THR A 43 9.17 -5.86 16.14
CA THR A 43 9.03 -7.25 16.59
C THR A 43 9.44 -8.25 15.51
N LEU A 44 9.00 -8.05 14.27
CA LEU A 44 9.36 -8.93 13.16
C LEU A 44 10.85 -8.88 12.80
N ARG A 45 11.49 -7.72 12.95
CA ARG A 45 12.91 -7.51 12.59
C ARG A 45 13.87 -7.93 13.70
N GLU A 46 13.60 -7.51 14.93
CA GLU A 46 14.52 -7.68 16.06
C GLU A 46 14.36 -9.02 16.75
N ARG A 47 13.15 -9.59 16.74
CA ARG A 47 12.81 -10.84 17.42
C ARG A 47 12.09 -11.82 16.49
N PRO A 48 12.65 -12.14 15.30
CA PRO A 48 11.97 -12.92 14.28
C PRO A 48 11.52 -14.31 14.75
N GLU A 49 12.23 -14.91 15.73
CA GLU A 49 11.95 -16.25 16.28
C GLU A 49 11.06 -16.26 17.52
N SER A 50 10.64 -15.09 18.01
CA SER A 50 9.75 -15.00 19.16
C SER A 50 8.34 -15.51 18.84
N GLU A 51 7.63 -15.97 19.88
CA GLU A 51 6.21 -16.33 19.78
C GLU A 51 5.37 -15.17 19.24
N GLU A 52 5.60 -13.95 19.74
CA GLU A 52 4.92 -12.75 19.25
C GLU A 52 5.16 -12.52 17.74
N ALA A 53 6.39 -12.67 17.25
CA ALA A 53 6.67 -12.52 15.82
C ALA A 53 6.02 -13.63 14.98
N ARG A 54 5.79 -14.83 15.53
CA ARG A 54 5.04 -15.89 14.84
C ARG A 54 3.56 -15.55 14.77
N ASP A 55 2.97 -15.10 15.87
CA ASP A 55 1.57 -14.67 15.93
C ASP A 55 1.29 -13.51 14.98
N LEU A 56 2.19 -12.52 14.93
CA LEU A 56 2.07 -11.39 14.01
C LEU A 56 2.16 -11.82 12.53
N ARG A 57 3.00 -12.79 12.18
CA ARG A 57 3.08 -13.35 10.81
C ARG A 57 1.83 -14.13 10.43
N ILE A 58 1.22 -14.82 11.38
CA ILE A 58 -0.05 -15.51 11.16
C ILE A 58 -1.16 -14.48 10.94
N TRP A 59 -1.21 -13.47 11.80
CA TRP A 59 -2.22 -12.41 11.77
C TRP A 59 -2.17 -11.58 10.48
N VAL A 60 -0.99 -11.12 10.07
CA VAL A 60 -0.83 -10.33 8.83
C VAL A 60 -1.07 -11.16 7.56
N GLY A 61 -1.04 -12.49 7.69
CA GLY A 61 -1.19 -13.42 6.59
C GLY A 61 0.09 -13.60 5.78
N ARG A 62 0.01 -14.50 4.79
CA ARG A 62 1.16 -14.80 3.92
C ARG A 62 1.43 -13.65 2.96
N GLY A 63 2.71 -13.34 2.76
CA GLY A 63 3.17 -12.44 1.70
C GLY A 63 3.31 -10.98 2.09
N PHE A 64 3.16 -10.63 3.37
CA PHE A 64 3.53 -9.29 3.83
C PHE A 64 5.06 -9.12 3.78
N ASP A 65 5.50 -8.12 3.02
CA ASP A 65 6.88 -7.63 2.99
C ASP A 65 6.83 -6.10 3.10
N ALA A 66 7.42 -5.56 4.17
CA ALA A 66 7.38 -4.13 4.46
C ALA A 66 8.04 -3.28 3.37
N GLU A 67 8.99 -3.82 2.61
CA GLU A 67 9.72 -3.10 1.57
C GLU A 67 9.06 -3.21 0.19
N LEU A 68 8.08 -4.10 0.03
CA LEU A 68 7.48 -4.38 -1.26
C LEU A 68 6.42 -3.34 -1.66
N PHE A 69 6.63 -2.69 -2.80
CA PHE A 69 5.61 -1.89 -3.49
C PHE A 69 5.51 -2.31 -4.96
N ASP A 70 4.34 -2.80 -5.38
CA ASP A 70 4.07 -3.16 -6.77
C ASP A 70 3.27 -2.06 -7.50
N ARG A 71 3.97 -1.23 -8.27
CA ARG A 71 3.36 -0.16 -9.08
C ARG A 71 2.40 -0.68 -10.15
N ARG A 72 2.64 -1.89 -10.69
CA ARG A 72 1.75 -2.47 -11.71
C ARG A 72 0.44 -2.91 -11.08
N ALA A 73 0.51 -3.61 -9.95
CA ALA A 73 -0.68 -4.02 -9.21
C ALA A 73 -1.51 -2.81 -8.75
N ALA A 74 -0.85 -1.76 -8.25
CA ALA A 74 -1.52 -0.54 -7.80
C ALA A 74 -2.25 0.19 -8.94
N ASN A 75 -1.62 0.35 -10.11
CA ASN A 75 -2.28 0.92 -11.28
C ASN A 75 -3.43 0.03 -11.82
N ALA A 76 -3.27 -1.30 -11.78
CA ALA A 76 -4.33 -2.22 -12.17
C ALA A 76 -5.57 -2.10 -11.25
N ALA A 77 -5.38 -1.87 -9.95
CA ALA A 77 -6.46 -1.61 -9.02
C ALA A 77 -7.22 -0.31 -9.36
N LEU A 78 -6.50 0.78 -9.65
CA LEU A 78 -7.12 2.05 -10.09
C LEU A 78 -7.93 1.88 -11.38
N LEU A 79 -7.39 1.16 -12.36
CA LEU A 79 -8.11 0.85 -13.60
C LEU A 79 -9.38 0.06 -13.33
N ARG A 80 -9.32 -0.97 -12.47
CA ARG A 80 -10.51 -1.74 -12.08
C ARG A 80 -11.57 -0.87 -11.43
N MET A 81 -11.18 0.03 -10.52
CA MET A 81 -12.11 0.97 -9.88
C MET A 81 -12.79 1.89 -10.90
N ALA A 82 -12.01 2.44 -11.85
CA ALA A 82 -12.52 3.29 -12.91
C ALA A 82 -13.48 2.53 -13.84
N SER A 83 -13.12 1.30 -14.26
CA SER A 83 -13.96 0.45 -15.11
C SER A 83 -15.27 0.04 -14.44
N ASN A 84 -15.26 -0.16 -13.12
CA ASN A 84 -16.46 -0.51 -12.36
C ASN A 84 -17.37 0.70 -12.06
N GLY A 85 -16.98 1.92 -12.48
CA GLY A 85 -17.76 3.13 -12.24
C GLY A 85 -17.86 3.51 -10.77
N TRP A 86 -16.92 3.08 -9.92
CA TRP A 86 -16.91 3.46 -8.51
C TRP A 86 -16.85 4.98 -8.37
N GLY A 87 -17.81 5.56 -7.66
CA GLY A 87 -17.95 7.02 -7.50
C GLY A 87 -18.84 7.72 -8.53
N ARG A 88 -19.33 7.01 -9.57
CA ARG A 88 -20.42 7.51 -10.42
C ARG A 88 -21.75 7.29 -9.70
N ARG A 89 -22.28 8.35 -9.10
CA ARG A 89 -23.72 8.51 -8.78
C ARG A 89 -24.30 9.54 -9.71
#